data_AF-G0JLC8-F1
#
_entry.id   AF-G0JLC8-F1
#
_cell.length_a   1.000
_cell.length_b   1.000
_cell.length_c   1.000
_cell.angle_alpha   90.00
_cell.angle_beta   90.00
_cell.angle_gamma   90.00
#
_symmetry.space_group_name_H-M   'P 1'
#
loop_
_entity.id
_entity.type
_entity.pdbx_description
1 polymer ?
#
loop_
_entity_poly.entity_id
_entity_poly.type
_entity_poly.pdbx_seq_one_letter_code
_entity_poly.pdbx_strand_id
1 'polypeptide(L)'
;MAERPSASARLRFAWTIGIIIITYGVLAIALSVHVIGQQSSARTDLYVTLRALDQLHREALSQAPTDQERQAIEAAWHNERAFAAASPLQAWRVVQTLISRLNREYPGNACGRNGPSFVTADTLPAQHACMVAMEVKGDVVQARGYDTQGIAMDNFYEYLYPPVGRSG
;
A
#
# COMPACT_ATOMS: atom_id res chain seq x y z
N MET A 1 36.25 17.75 -47.36
CA MET A 1 35.92 18.67 -46.26
C MET A 1 34.41 18.63 -46.06
N ALA A 2 33.92 18.36 -44.85
CA ALA A 2 32.47 18.31 -44.62
C ALA A 2 31.88 19.73 -44.75
N GLU A 3 30.91 19.90 -45.63
CA GLU A 3 30.25 21.17 -45.89
C GLU A 3 29.50 21.63 -44.62
N ARG A 4 29.66 22.89 -44.23
CA ARG A 4 29.01 23.41 -43.02
C ARG A 4 27.50 23.46 -43.26
N PRO A 5 26.67 22.88 -42.36
CA PRO A 5 25.22 22.90 -42.54
C PRO A 5 24.69 24.34 -42.55
N SER A 6 23.73 24.60 -43.44
CA SER A 6 23.11 25.92 -43.64
C SER A 6 22.40 26.41 -42.37
N ALA A 7 22.21 27.72 -42.25
CA ALA A 7 21.53 28.32 -41.10
C ALA A 7 20.10 27.77 -40.90
N SER A 8 19.38 27.52 -42.00
CA SER A 8 18.04 26.91 -41.96
C SER A 8 18.09 25.45 -41.51
N ALA A 9 19.08 24.66 -41.94
CA ALA A 9 19.25 23.29 -41.48
C ALA A 9 19.58 23.23 -39.98
N ARG A 10 20.42 24.15 -39.48
CA ARG A 10 20.72 24.26 -38.04
C ARG A 10 19.50 24.64 -37.22
N LEU A 11 18.69 25.59 -37.70
CA LEU A 11 17.46 26.00 -37.03
C LEU A 11 16.45 24.85 -36.96
N ARG A 12 16.24 24.12 -38.07
CA ARG A 12 15.35 22.94 -38.09
C ARG A 12 15.84 21.86 -37.15
N PHE A 13 17.14 21.57 -37.14
CA PHE A 13 17.75 20.62 -36.22
C PHE A 13 17.56 21.02 -34.75
N ALA A 14 17.80 22.30 -34.41
CA ALA A 14 17.58 22.82 -33.06
C ALA A 14 16.11 22.71 -32.62
N TRP A 15 15.16 23.02 -33.50
CA TRP A 15 13.73 22.82 -33.24
C TRP A 15 13.36 21.34 -33.05
N THR A 16 13.89 20.45 -33.89
CA THR A 16 13.66 19.00 -33.75
C THR A 16 14.19 18.49 -32.40
N ILE A 17 15.40 18.88 -32.01
CA ILE A 17 15.95 18.53 -30.69
C ILE A 17 15.09 19.12 -29.57
N GLY A 18 14.70 20.39 -29.68
CA GLY A 18 13.85 21.05 -28.69
C GLY A 18 12.53 20.32 -28.48
N ILE A 19 11.86 19.92 -29.57
CA ILE A 19 10.63 19.12 -29.52
C ILE A 19 10.88 17.79 -28.83
N ILE A 20 11.94 17.06 -29.20
CA ILE A 20 12.26 15.77 -28.59
C ILE A 20 12.48 15.91 -27.07
N ILE A 21 13.24 16.93 -26.64
CA ILE A 21 13.50 17.20 -25.22
C ILE A 21 12.20 17.49 -24.47
N ILE A 22 11.34 18.35 -25.03
CA ILE A 22 10.06 18.71 -24.41
C ILE A 22 9.14 17.50 -24.31
N THR A 23 8.97 16.76 -25.41
CA THR A 23 8.10 15.57 -25.45
C THR A 23 8.59 14.51 -24.46
N TYR A 24 9.90 14.24 -24.42
CA TYR A 24 10.47 13.31 -23.45
C TYR A 24 10.28 13.80 -22.01
N GLY A 25 10.55 15.08 -21.73
CA GLY A 25 10.38 15.66 -20.40
C GLY A 25 8.95 15.56 -19.89
N VAL A 26 7.96 15.91 -20.72
CA VAL A 26 6.54 15.79 -20.37
C VAL A 26 6.16 14.33 -20.11
N LEU A 27 6.62 13.40 -20.95
CA LEU A 27 6.30 11.98 -20.80
C LEU A 27 6.93 11.39 -19.52
N ALA A 28 8.16 11.78 -19.19
CA ALA A 28 8.83 11.37 -17.95
C ALA A 28 8.12 11.90 -16.70
N ILE A 29 7.66 13.17 -16.72
CA ILE A 29 6.87 13.76 -15.63
C ILE A 29 5.55 13.00 -15.48
N ALA A 30 4.84 12.74 -16.57
CA ALA A 30 3.57 12.02 -16.55
C ALA A 30 3.74 10.60 -15.97
N LEU A 31 4.78 9.87 -16.40
CA LEU A 31 5.09 8.54 -15.88
C LEU A 31 5.42 8.58 -14.38
N SER A 32 6.20 9.57 -13.95
CA SER A 32 6.59 9.73 -12.55
C SER A 32 5.37 9.99 -11.66
N VAL A 33 4.48 10.90 -12.08
CA VAL A 33 3.22 11.19 -11.38
C VAL A 33 2.34 9.94 -11.32
N HIS A 34 2.25 9.18 -12.41
CA HIS A 34 1.47 7.94 -12.45
C HIS A 34 1.99 6.90 -11.45
N VAL A 35 3.30 6.66 -11.42
CA VAL A 35 3.92 5.71 -10.49
C VAL A 35 3.75 6.16 -9.03
N ILE A 36 3.94 7.45 -8.74
CA ILE A 36 3.72 8.01 -7.41
C ILE A 36 2.26 7.84 -6.98
N GLY A 37 1.30 8.07 -7.88
CA GLY A 37 -0.12 7.89 -7.60
C GLY A 37 -0.50 6.44 -7.29
N GLN A 38 -0.04 5.49 -8.12
CA GLN A 38 -0.28 4.07 -7.88
C GLN A 38 0.36 3.59 -6.57
N GLN A 39 1.59 4.01 -6.30
CA GLN A 39 2.28 3.68 -5.06
C GLN A 39 1.56 4.31 -3.85
N SER A 40 1.09 5.56 -3.95
CA SER A 40 0.28 6.21 -2.90
C SER A 40 -1.01 5.43 -2.60
N SER A 41 -1.65 4.89 -3.64
CA SER A 41 -2.87 4.09 -3.48
C SER A 41 -2.60 2.76 -2.77
N ALA A 42 -1.53 2.04 -3.13
CA ALA A 42 -1.12 0.81 -2.44
C ALA A 42 -0.75 1.06 -0.98
N ARG A 43 -0.01 2.14 -0.73
CA ARG A 43 0.31 2.63 0.63
C ARG A 43 -0.95 2.96 1.43
N THR A 44 -1.95 3.55 0.78
CA THR A 44 -3.22 3.91 1.43
C THR A 44 -3.96 2.67 1.91
N ASP A 45 -4.00 1.62 1.09
CA ASP A 45 -4.66 0.37 1.45
C ASP A 45 -4.02 -0.29 2.68
N LEU A 46 -2.69 -0.34 2.72
CA LEU A 46 -1.99 -0.82 3.91
C LEU A 46 -2.27 0.09 5.11
N TYR A 47 -2.15 1.42 4.95
CA TYR A 47 -2.37 2.38 6.02
C TYR A 47 -3.77 2.27 6.65
N VAL A 48 -4.84 2.16 5.85
CA VAL A 48 -6.21 2.01 6.40
C VAL A 48 -6.39 0.68 7.14
N THR A 49 -5.70 -0.38 6.71
CA THR A 49 -5.68 -1.66 7.41
C THR A 49 -4.99 -1.53 8.76
N LEU A 50 -3.78 -0.95 8.78
CA LEU A 50 -3.02 -0.73 10.02
C LEU A 50 -3.76 0.19 10.98
N ARG A 51 -4.46 1.22 10.47
CA ARG A 51 -5.30 2.10 11.28
C ARG A 51 -6.50 1.36 11.88
N ALA A 52 -7.10 0.42 11.16
CA ALA A 52 -8.18 -0.41 11.70
C ALA A 52 -7.66 -1.35 12.80
N LEU A 53 -6.48 -1.95 12.63
CA LEU A 53 -5.83 -2.77 13.65
C LEU A 53 -5.44 -1.94 14.89
N ASP A 54 -4.95 -0.71 14.70
CA ASP A 54 -4.64 0.23 15.80
C ASP A 54 -5.89 0.56 16.63
N GLN A 55 -7.02 0.78 15.97
CA GLN A 55 -8.27 1.04 16.67
C GLN A 55 -8.67 -0.16 17.54
N LEU A 56 -8.64 -1.38 16.99
CA LEU A 56 -8.93 -2.60 17.73
C LEU A 56 -7.93 -2.83 18.88
N HIS A 57 -6.66 -2.54 18.64
CA HIS A 57 -5.61 -2.60 19.65
C HIS A 57 -5.90 -1.66 20.83
N ARG A 58 -6.24 -0.40 20.57
CA ARG A 58 -6.59 0.58 21.63
C ARG A 58 -7.85 0.19 22.39
N GLU A 59 -8.86 -0.31 21.68
CA GLU A 59 -10.09 -0.82 22.29
C GLU A 59 -9.78 -2.00 23.23
N ALA A 60 -8.98 -2.97 22.78
CA ALA A 60 -8.56 -4.10 23.60
C ALA A 60 -7.73 -3.66 24.82
N LEU A 61 -6.77 -2.73 24.64
CA LEU A 61 -5.99 -2.19 25.76
C LEU A 61 -6.86 -1.53 26.82
N SER A 62 -7.90 -0.79 26.41
CA SER A 62 -8.83 -0.12 27.34
C SER A 62 -9.67 -1.10 28.16
N GLN A 63 -9.85 -2.32 27.66
CA GLN A 63 -10.68 -3.36 28.25
C GLN A 63 -9.85 -4.45 28.96
N ALA A 64 -8.53 -4.42 28.84
CA ALA A 64 -7.63 -5.44 29.39
C ALA A 64 -7.69 -5.48 30.93
N PRO A 65 -8.21 -6.56 31.54
CA PRO A 65 -8.37 -6.69 32.99
C PRO A 65 -7.07 -6.92 33.76
N THR A 66 -6.01 -7.40 33.09
CA THR A 66 -4.74 -7.75 33.74
C THR A 66 -3.54 -7.10 33.06
N ASP A 67 -2.47 -6.88 33.84
CA ASP A 67 -1.22 -6.33 33.31
C ASP A 67 -0.55 -7.29 32.31
N GLN A 68 -0.70 -8.60 32.52
CA GLN A 68 -0.17 -9.61 31.60
C GLN A 68 -0.87 -9.54 30.23
N GLU A 69 -2.20 -9.38 30.22
CA GLU A 69 -2.97 -9.23 28.98
C GLU A 69 -2.63 -7.90 28.28
N ARG A 70 -2.48 -6.82 29.05
CA ARG A 70 -2.02 -5.53 28.51
C ARG A 70 -0.66 -5.65 27.84
N GLN A 71 0.30 -6.31 28.49
CA GLN A 71 1.64 -6.54 27.93
C GLN A 71 1.60 -7.38 26.65
N ALA A 72 0.75 -8.41 26.58
CA ALA A 72 0.59 -9.22 25.38
C ALA A 72 0.04 -8.39 24.20
N ILE A 73 -0.96 -7.55 24.47
CA ILE A 73 -1.56 -6.64 23.46
C ILE A 73 -0.54 -5.59 22.99
N GLU A 74 0.23 -5.00 23.90
CA GLU A 74 1.30 -4.05 23.57
C GLU A 74 2.42 -4.73 22.77
N ALA A 75 2.87 -5.92 23.18
CA ALA A 75 3.91 -6.67 22.49
C ALA A 75 3.49 -7.07 21.07
N ALA A 76 2.24 -7.48 20.87
CA ALA A 76 1.70 -7.75 19.54
C ALA A 76 1.71 -6.50 18.67
N TRP A 77 1.31 -5.34 19.20
CA TRP A 77 1.35 -4.09 18.44
C TRP A 77 2.77 -3.64 18.09
N HIS A 78 3.71 -3.85 19.01
CA HIS A 78 5.13 -3.62 18.76
C HIS A 78 5.75 -4.63 17.78
N ASN A 79 5.06 -5.71 17.43
CA ASN A 79 5.51 -6.70 16.46
C ASN A 79 4.65 -6.64 15.19
N GLU A 80 5.16 -6.00 14.14
CA GLU A 80 4.47 -5.82 12.85
C GLU A 80 3.11 -5.08 12.92
N ARG A 81 2.84 -4.29 13.98
CA ARG A 81 1.54 -3.60 14.17
C ARG A 81 0.37 -4.59 14.21
N ALA A 82 0.58 -5.72 14.86
CA ALA A 82 -0.40 -6.79 14.96
C ALA A 82 -1.46 -6.51 16.03
N PHE A 83 -2.64 -7.10 15.87
CA PHE A 83 -3.71 -7.10 16.86
C PHE A 83 -3.75 -8.45 17.59
N ALA A 84 -3.63 -8.45 18.91
CA ALA A 84 -3.86 -9.65 19.74
C ALA A 84 -5.36 -9.77 20.07
N ALA A 85 -6.00 -10.81 19.55
CA ALA A 85 -7.36 -11.18 19.93
C ALA A 85 -7.36 -12.06 21.18
N ALA A 86 -8.51 -12.22 21.83
CA ALA A 86 -8.64 -13.11 22.99
C ALA A 86 -8.66 -14.61 22.61
N SER A 87 -8.86 -14.93 21.33
CA SER A 87 -8.85 -16.32 20.84
C SER A 87 -8.62 -16.41 19.32
N PRO A 88 -8.16 -17.57 18.80
CA PRO A 88 -8.04 -17.79 17.36
C PRO A 88 -9.35 -17.63 16.59
N LEU A 89 -10.48 -18.03 17.18
CA LEU A 89 -11.79 -17.88 16.56
C LEU A 89 -12.18 -16.39 16.45
N GLN A 90 -11.85 -15.59 17.46
CA GLN A 90 -12.07 -14.14 17.41
C GLN A 90 -11.15 -13.49 16.37
N ALA A 91 -9.86 -13.85 16.34
CA ALA A 91 -8.91 -13.36 15.34
C ALA A 91 -9.41 -13.61 13.91
N TRP A 92 -9.89 -14.82 13.63
CA TRP A 92 -10.48 -15.16 12.34
C TRP A 92 -11.72 -14.32 12.02
N ARG A 93 -12.65 -14.15 12.96
CA ARG A 93 -13.84 -13.30 12.77
C ARG A 93 -13.47 -11.83 12.51
N VAL A 94 -12.46 -11.32 13.22
CA VAL A 94 -11.95 -9.95 13.03
C VAL A 94 -11.39 -9.80 11.63
N VAL A 95 -10.54 -10.71 11.17
CA VAL A 95 -9.99 -10.68 9.80
C VAL A 95 -11.09 -10.70 8.74
N GLN A 96 -12.04 -11.65 8.83
CA GLN A 96 -13.13 -11.74 7.85
C GLN A 96 -13.98 -10.46 7.81
N THR A 97 -14.26 -9.89 8.99
CA THR A 97 -15.04 -8.65 9.10
C THR A 97 -14.29 -7.46 8.53
N LEU A 98 -12.99 -7.33 8.83
CA LEU A 98 -12.14 -6.26 8.31
C LEU A 98 -12.00 -6.34 6.79
N ILE A 99 -11.70 -7.52 6.24
CA ILE A 99 -11.61 -7.73 4.79
C ILE A 99 -12.92 -7.35 4.10
N SER A 100 -14.06 -7.83 4.61
CA SER A 100 -15.38 -7.54 4.04
C SER A 100 -15.70 -6.04 4.08
N ARG A 101 -15.41 -5.37 5.21
CA ARG A 101 -15.61 -3.93 5.37
C ARG A 101 -14.71 -3.13 4.41
N LEU A 102 -13.42 -3.43 4.39
CA LEU A 102 -12.44 -2.69 3.61
C LEU A 102 -12.67 -2.88 2.12
N ASN A 103 -12.98 -4.09 1.62
CA ASN A 103 -13.33 -4.28 0.21
C ASN A 103 -14.66 -3.62 -0.17
N ARG A 104 -15.57 -3.35 0.77
CA ARG A 104 -16.78 -2.58 0.49
C ARG A 104 -16.50 -1.08 0.38
N GLU A 105 -15.65 -0.56 1.26
CA GLU A 105 -15.25 0.86 1.28
C GLU A 105 -14.28 1.19 0.13
N TYR A 106 -13.46 0.22 -0.25
CA TYR A 106 -12.39 0.32 -1.24
C TYR A 106 -12.50 -0.84 -2.25
N PRO A 107 -13.50 -0.81 -3.16
CA PRO A 107 -13.84 -1.95 -4.02
C PRO A 107 -12.84 -2.25 -5.15
N GLY A 108 -11.96 -1.30 -5.49
CA GLY A 108 -10.94 -1.46 -6.50
C GLY A 108 -9.56 -1.72 -5.91
N ASN A 109 -8.80 -2.57 -6.61
CA ASN A 109 -7.37 -2.77 -6.36
C ASN A 109 -6.57 -1.50 -6.68
N ALA A 110 -5.60 -1.13 -5.84
CA ALA A 110 -4.80 0.09 -6.02
C ALA A 110 -3.96 0.12 -7.32
N CYS A 111 -3.63 -1.03 -7.90
CA CYS A 111 -2.97 -1.13 -9.20
C CYS A 111 -3.96 -1.16 -10.39
N GLY A 112 -5.27 -0.98 -10.16
CA GLY A 112 -6.29 -1.02 -11.21
C GLY A 112 -6.60 -2.41 -11.75
N ARG A 113 -6.22 -3.48 -11.02
CA ARG A 113 -6.55 -4.86 -11.39
C ARG A 113 -7.96 -5.25 -10.97
N ASN A 114 -8.56 -6.16 -11.73
CA ASN A 114 -9.86 -6.74 -11.40
C ASN A 114 -9.73 -7.62 -10.16
N GLY A 115 -10.42 -7.25 -9.08
CA GLY A 115 -10.44 -8.03 -7.84
C GLY A 115 -10.28 -7.16 -6.58
N PRO A 116 -10.39 -7.77 -5.40
CA PRO A 116 -10.24 -7.07 -4.13
C PRO A 116 -8.79 -6.60 -3.86
N SER A 117 -8.63 -5.51 -3.11
CA SER A 117 -7.33 -5.13 -2.51
C SER A 117 -7.00 -5.98 -1.29
N PHE A 118 -8.02 -6.32 -0.49
CA PHE A 118 -7.85 -6.94 0.81
C PHE A 118 -8.22 -8.41 0.74
N VAL A 119 -7.29 -9.29 1.12
CA VAL A 119 -7.48 -10.74 1.07
C VAL A 119 -6.91 -11.40 2.31
N THR A 120 -7.29 -12.65 2.55
CA THR A 120 -6.61 -13.48 3.53
C THR A 120 -5.28 -13.99 2.96
N ALA A 121 -4.28 -14.23 3.81
CA ALA A 121 -2.96 -14.65 3.37
C ALA A 121 -2.95 -15.99 2.60
N ASP A 122 -3.88 -16.90 2.92
CA ASP A 122 -4.07 -18.19 2.23
C ASP A 122 -4.66 -18.05 0.82
N THR A 123 -5.30 -16.92 0.52
CA THR A 123 -5.89 -16.63 -0.80
C THR A 123 -5.07 -15.65 -1.62
N LEU A 124 -3.86 -15.30 -1.15
CA LEU A 124 -2.97 -14.36 -1.83
C LEU A 124 -2.46 -14.96 -3.16
N PRO A 125 -2.77 -14.34 -4.31
CA PRO A 125 -2.31 -14.86 -5.60
C PRO A 125 -0.80 -14.64 -5.80
N ALA A 126 -0.21 -15.37 -6.75
CA ALA A 126 1.19 -15.16 -7.14
C ALA A 126 1.46 -13.72 -7.59
N GLN A 127 0.47 -13.09 -8.22
CA GLN A 127 0.53 -11.70 -8.68
C GLN A 127 -0.13 -10.78 -7.64
N HIS A 128 0.54 -10.51 -6.51
CA HIS A 128 -0.07 -9.83 -5.36
C HIS A 128 0.33 -8.35 -5.17
N ALA A 129 0.94 -7.72 -6.18
CA ALA A 129 1.22 -6.27 -6.11
C ALA A 129 -0.03 -5.46 -5.71
N CYS A 130 0.12 -4.35 -5.00
CA CYS A 130 -1.00 -3.52 -4.54
C CYS A 130 -2.09 -4.26 -3.72
N MET A 131 -1.80 -5.43 -3.16
CA MET A 131 -2.73 -6.15 -2.29
C MET A 131 -2.30 -6.03 -0.83
N VAL A 132 -3.26 -6.23 0.08
CA VAL A 132 -3.02 -6.37 1.51
C VAL A 132 -3.49 -7.76 1.93
N ALA A 133 -2.55 -8.57 2.38
CA ALA A 133 -2.83 -9.89 2.95
C ALA A 133 -3.02 -9.76 4.46
N MET A 134 -4.13 -10.25 4.99
CA MET A 134 -4.35 -10.38 6.42
C MET A 134 -4.20 -11.84 6.85
N GLU A 135 -3.42 -12.06 7.90
CA GLU A 135 -3.07 -13.39 8.40
C GLU A 135 -3.51 -13.54 9.86
N VAL A 136 -3.93 -14.75 10.22
CA VAL A 136 -4.18 -15.14 11.61
C VAL A 136 -3.08 -16.12 12.03
N LYS A 137 -2.25 -15.73 12.99
CA LYS A 137 -1.24 -16.58 13.63
C LYS A 137 -1.66 -16.86 15.06
N GLY A 138 -2.34 -17.99 15.27
CA GLY A 138 -2.95 -18.29 16.57
C GLY A 138 -4.07 -17.29 16.86
N ASP A 139 -3.90 -16.48 17.90
CA ASP A 139 -4.79 -15.39 18.32
C ASP A 139 -4.35 -14.01 17.81
N VAL A 140 -3.26 -13.92 17.06
CA VAL A 140 -2.72 -12.67 16.53
C VAL A 140 -3.17 -12.44 15.09
N VAL A 141 -3.69 -11.25 14.81
CA VAL A 141 -4.01 -10.75 13.46
C VAL A 141 -2.91 -9.85 12.96
N GLN A 142 -2.34 -10.19 11.81
CA GLN A 142 -1.28 -9.42 11.13
C GLN A 142 -1.76 -8.99 9.74
N ALA A 143 -1.19 -7.91 9.23
CA ALA A 143 -1.41 -7.47 7.86
C ALA A 143 -0.05 -7.27 7.17
N ARG A 144 0.01 -7.59 5.87
CA ARG A 144 1.15 -7.32 5.01
C ARG A 144 0.68 -6.70 3.71
N GLY A 145 1.08 -5.46 3.47
CA GLY A 145 0.85 -4.79 2.20
C GLY A 145 1.98 -5.08 1.22
N TYR A 146 1.65 -5.03 -0.06
CA TYR A 146 2.59 -5.20 -1.15
C TYR A 146 2.55 -4.00 -2.08
N ASP A 147 3.72 -3.51 -2.48
CA ASP A 147 3.84 -2.35 -3.36
C ASP A 147 3.43 -2.66 -4.81
N THR A 148 3.64 -1.72 -5.72
CA THR A 148 3.32 -1.85 -7.15
C THR A 148 4.13 -2.94 -7.87
N GLN A 149 5.21 -3.42 -7.25
CA GLN A 149 6.08 -4.49 -7.75
C GLN A 149 5.81 -5.84 -7.07
N GLY A 150 4.98 -5.86 -6.02
CA GLY A 150 4.71 -7.07 -5.24
C GLY A 150 5.72 -7.29 -4.12
N ILE A 151 6.49 -6.26 -3.76
CA ILE A 151 7.43 -6.35 -2.65
C ILE A 151 6.70 -6.00 -1.36
N ALA A 152 6.97 -6.79 -0.31
CA ALA A 152 6.39 -6.55 1.00
C ALA A 152 6.81 -5.18 1.54
N MET A 153 5.82 -4.44 2.04
CA MET A 153 5.99 -3.12 2.60
C MET A 153 6.23 -3.19 4.12
N ASP A 154 6.85 -2.14 4.67
CA ASP A 154 7.13 -2.04 6.11
C ASP A 154 5.96 -1.40 6.87
N ASN A 155 5.34 -2.15 7.77
CA ASN A 155 4.18 -1.68 8.53
C ASN A 155 4.48 -0.50 9.46
N PHE A 156 5.70 -0.41 10.01
CA PHE A 156 6.05 0.70 10.90
C PHE A 156 6.19 1.99 10.11
N TYR A 157 6.94 1.95 9.01
CA TYR A 157 7.12 3.09 8.13
C TYR A 157 5.78 3.58 7.60
N GLU A 158 4.93 2.68 7.08
CA GLU A 158 3.67 3.08 6.46
C GLU A 158 2.64 3.60 7.46
N TYR A 159 2.67 3.13 8.71
CA TYR A 159 1.84 3.71 9.76
C TYR A 159 2.33 5.09 10.21
N LEU A 160 3.65 5.29 10.33
CA LEU A 160 4.25 6.56 10.78
C LEU A 160 4.21 7.66 9.71
N TYR A 161 4.27 7.29 8.44
CA TYR A 161 4.30 8.21 7.30
C TYR A 161 3.08 7.99 6.40
N PRO A 162 1.87 8.41 6.86
CA PRO A 162 0.64 8.18 6.13
C PRO A 162 0.70 8.79 4.71
N PRO A 163 0.16 8.09 3.70
CA PRO A 163 0.07 8.63 2.35
C PRO A 163 -0.95 9.76 2.27
N VAL A 164 -0.84 10.58 1.22
CA VAL A 164 -1.74 11.70 0.95
C VAL A 164 -3.14 11.28 0.44
N GLY A 165 -3.37 9.97 0.28
CA GLY A 165 -4.63 9.37 -0.14
C GLY A 165 -4.52 8.56 -1.44
N ARG A 166 -5.65 8.00 -1.89
CA ARG A 166 -5.76 7.34 -3.19
C ARG A 166 -5.75 8.39 -4.30
N SER A 167 -4.98 8.12 -5.36
CA SER A 167 -5.09 8.87 -6.61
C SER A 167 -6.42 8.51 -7.27
N GLY A 168 -7.32 9.49 -7.41
CA GLY A 168 -8.58 9.36 -8.15
C GLY A 168 -8.38 9.35 -9.66
#